data_AF-A0A1T4YZC4-F1
#
_entry.id   AF-A0A1T4YZC4-F1
#
_cell.length_a   1.000
_cell.length_b   1.000
_cell.length_c   1.000
_cell.angle_alpha   90.00
_cell.angle_beta   90.00
_cell.angle_gamma   90.00
#
_symmetry.space_group_name_H-M   'P 1'
#
loop_
_entity.id
_entity.type
_entity.pdbx_description
1 polymer ?
#
loop_
_entity_poly.entity_id
_entity_poly.type
_entity_poly.pdbx_seq_one_letter_code
_entity_poly.pdbx_strand_id
1 'polypeptide(L)'
;MGKKSRGTKPAKQRMPFVARTFEGLPSEGDWVAMREFVPSATALVSLRDGGTVRICSLLPGAGAGLVRPDGEIWVGLQVMHNHGDISRDLAHVIETARETEPGTPIRMTPPGVGARLQDLIDPDGAFEIELHDGFDWWLVEEDRGSAEAASALQEANATVAPTTRLTATDSAYVTEMGDHAYLRWIMLDEEGPLLDAFARLRAAGTDSLGDGAKLIGIFRAHGLLVPVWELDGVGATELDAAVPDFVAVLDEAKAQTAELSAAERTARRDLVSRQVTIR
;
A
#
# COMPACT_ATOMS: atom_id res chain seq x y z
N MET A 1 -45.94 -29.12 29.56
CA MET A 1 -45.52 -27.89 28.84
C MET A 1 -44.43 -27.21 29.66
N GLY A 2 -43.24 -26.85 29.23
CA GLY A 2 -42.43 -27.05 28.02
C GLY A 2 -41.09 -26.38 28.36
N LYS A 3 -39.98 -27.13 28.40
CA LYS A 3 -38.65 -26.57 28.70
C LYS A 3 -38.20 -25.74 27.49
N LYS A 4 -38.10 -24.42 27.66
CA LYS A 4 -37.52 -23.52 26.64
C LYS A 4 -36.06 -23.89 26.42
N SER A 5 -35.75 -24.38 25.22
CA SER A 5 -34.38 -24.60 24.76
C SER A 5 -33.66 -23.25 24.66
N ARG A 6 -32.61 -23.09 25.47
CA ARG A 6 -31.63 -22.01 25.29
C ARG A 6 -30.94 -22.25 23.95
N GLY A 7 -31.28 -21.45 22.94
CA GLY A 7 -30.58 -21.47 21.66
C GLY A 7 -29.11 -21.10 21.90
N THR A 8 -28.21 -22.03 21.59
CA THR A 8 -26.77 -21.79 21.60
C THR A 8 -26.50 -20.77 20.49
N LYS A 9 -26.08 -19.54 20.86
CA LYS A 9 -25.62 -18.56 19.86
C LYS A 9 -24.48 -19.20 19.07
N PRO A 10 -24.50 -19.15 17.72
CA PRO A 10 -23.38 -19.66 16.93
C PRO A 10 -22.09 -18.95 17.37
N ALA A 11 -21.03 -19.73 17.59
CA ALA A 11 -19.74 -19.19 17.98
C ALA A 11 -19.26 -18.25 16.88
N LYS A 12 -18.94 -17.00 17.23
CA LYS A 12 -18.40 -16.01 16.30
C LYS A 12 -17.08 -16.57 15.77
N GLN A 13 -17.04 -16.94 14.49
CA GLN A 13 -15.81 -17.46 13.89
C GLN A 13 -14.74 -16.39 13.99
N ARG A 14 -13.59 -16.74 14.59
CA ARG A 14 -12.48 -15.78 14.76
C ARG A 14 -11.81 -15.58 13.40
N MET A 15 -11.67 -14.32 12.99
CA MET A 15 -10.91 -13.95 11.80
C MET A 15 -9.50 -14.57 11.87
N PRO A 16 -9.08 -15.34 10.85
CA PRO A 16 -7.69 -15.79 10.76
C PRO A 16 -6.75 -14.57 10.71
N PHE A 17 -5.65 -14.62 11.46
CA PHE A 17 -4.61 -13.60 11.33
C PHE A 17 -3.82 -13.84 10.05
N VAL A 18 -3.62 -12.79 9.27
CA VAL A 18 -2.81 -12.80 8.05
C VAL A 18 -1.77 -11.70 8.17
N ALA A 19 -0.49 -12.08 8.20
CA ALA A 19 0.61 -11.12 8.35
C ALA A 19 0.85 -10.33 7.05
N ARG A 20 0.87 -11.02 5.90
CA ARG A 20 1.14 -10.46 4.58
C ARG A 20 -0.16 -10.32 3.78
N THR A 21 -0.79 -9.15 3.90
CA THR A 21 -2.18 -8.92 3.43
C THR A 21 -2.34 -9.13 1.93
N PHE A 22 -1.38 -8.69 1.13
CA PHE A 22 -1.45 -8.66 -0.33
C PHE A 22 -0.58 -9.74 -1.00
N GLU A 23 -0.07 -10.70 -0.22
CA GLU A 23 0.76 -11.80 -0.71
C GLU A 23 0.09 -12.52 -1.90
N GLY A 24 0.84 -12.67 -3.00
CA GLY A 24 0.39 -13.36 -4.20
C GLY A 24 -0.50 -12.54 -5.14
N LEU A 25 -0.72 -11.25 -4.87
CA LEU A 25 -1.33 -10.33 -5.83
C LEU A 25 -0.30 -9.77 -6.82
N PRO A 26 -0.70 -9.41 -8.05
CA PRO A 26 0.17 -8.69 -8.96
C PRO A 26 0.55 -7.34 -8.35
N SER A 27 1.82 -6.95 -8.52
CA SER A 27 2.38 -5.70 -8.00
C SER A 27 2.13 -5.49 -6.50
N GLU A 28 2.33 -6.52 -5.68
CA GLU A 28 2.05 -6.50 -4.23
C GLU A 28 2.54 -5.24 -3.51
N GLY A 29 3.76 -4.77 -3.82
CA GLY A 29 4.32 -3.59 -3.17
C GLY A 29 3.55 -2.30 -3.48
N ASP A 30 2.90 -2.20 -4.64
CA ASP A 30 2.11 -1.05 -5.03
C ASP A 30 0.76 -1.00 -4.30
N TRP A 31 0.15 -2.16 -4.01
CA TRP A 31 -1.00 -2.22 -3.09
C TRP A 31 -0.67 -1.63 -1.73
N VAL A 32 0.49 -2.01 -1.18
CA VAL A 32 0.99 -1.48 0.10
C VAL A 32 1.25 0.02 0.00
N ALA A 33 1.90 0.48 -1.08
CA ALA A 33 2.20 1.89 -1.29
C ALA A 33 0.90 2.74 -1.33
N MET A 34 -0.05 2.36 -2.19
CA MET A 34 -1.34 3.03 -2.34
C MET A 34 -2.18 3.00 -1.06
N ARG A 35 -2.08 1.91 -0.28
CA ARG A 35 -2.77 1.79 1.01
C ARG A 35 -2.18 2.66 2.10
N GLU A 36 -0.86 2.86 2.12
CA GLU A 36 -0.19 3.41 3.30
C GLU A 36 0.34 4.84 3.14
N PHE A 37 0.83 5.21 1.96
CA PHE A 37 1.51 6.51 1.83
C PHE A 37 1.49 7.18 0.45
N VAL A 38 1.04 6.51 -0.61
CA VAL A 38 0.82 7.15 -1.92
C VAL A 38 -0.57 7.80 -1.89
N PRO A 39 -0.69 9.14 -1.85
CA PRO A 39 -1.94 9.81 -1.49
C PRO A 39 -2.97 9.79 -2.63
N SER A 40 -2.53 9.98 -3.87
CA SER A 40 -3.40 10.04 -5.04
C SER A 40 -2.85 9.16 -6.16
N ALA A 41 -3.43 7.96 -6.27
CA ALA A 41 -3.13 7.02 -7.33
C ALA A 41 -4.37 6.18 -7.65
N THR A 42 -4.42 5.70 -8.88
CA THR A 42 -5.37 4.67 -9.31
C THR A 42 -4.62 3.50 -9.91
N ALA A 43 -5.19 2.29 -9.82
CA ALA A 43 -4.69 1.13 -10.54
C ALA A 43 -5.85 0.37 -11.18
N LEU A 44 -5.75 0.09 -12.48
CA LEU A 44 -6.69 -0.81 -13.15
C LEU A 44 -6.26 -2.26 -12.91
N VAL A 45 -7.15 -3.07 -12.36
CA VAL A 45 -6.86 -4.45 -11.95
C VAL A 45 -7.83 -5.43 -12.58
N SER A 46 -7.29 -6.51 -13.14
CA SER A 46 -8.08 -7.58 -13.80
C SER A 46 -8.65 -8.58 -12.81
N LEU A 47 -9.90 -9.01 -13.04
CA LEU A 47 -10.59 -10.01 -12.23
C LEU A 47 -10.56 -11.38 -12.90
N ARG A 48 -10.52 -12.46 -12.11
CA ARG A 48 -10.47 -13.85 -12.58
C ARG A 48 -11.67 -14.26 -13.43
N ASP A 49 -12.84 -13.69 -13.16
CA ASP A 49 -14.08 -13.95 -13.88
C ASP A 49 -14.28 -13.05 -15.10
N GLY A 50 -13.28 -12.24 -15.42
CA GLY A 50 -13.32 -11.22 -16.47
C GLY A 50 -13.81 -9.87 -15.96
N GLY A 51 -13.44 -8.82 -16.70
CA GLY A 51 -13.68 -7.44 -16.30
C GLY A 51 -12.57 -6.87 -15.42
N THR A 52 -12.75 -5.63 -15.00
CA THR A 52 -11.75 -4.86 -14.27
C THR A 52 -12.40 -4.08 -13.12
N VAL A 53 -11.60 -3.78 -12.10
CA VAL A 53 -11.93 -2.81 -11.06
C VAL A 53 -10.85 -1.75 -11.02
N ARG A 54 -11.23 -0.52 -10.67
CA ARG A 54 -10.28 0.54 -10.38
C ARG A 54 -10.00 0.59 -8.88
N ILE A 55 -8.76 0.35 -8.53
CA ILE A 55 -8.27 0.50 -7.16
C ILE A 55 -7.80 1.94 -7.00
N CYS A 56 -8.18 2.58 -5.91
CA CYS A 56 -7.91 3.98 -5.64
C CYS A 56 -7.19 4.10 -4.31
N SER A 57 -6.12 4.90 -4.24
CA SER A 57 -5.49 5.23 -2.95
C SER A 57 -6.53 5.78 -1.99
N LEU A 58 -7.26 6.81 -2.41
CA LEU A 58 -8.30 7.47 -1.61
C LEU A 58 -9.52 7.78 -2.47
N LEU A 59 -10.70 7.47 -1.93
CA LEU A 59 -11.98 7.91 -2.47
C LEU A 59 -12.51 9.12 -1.69
N PRO A 60 -13.43 9.92 -2.26
CA PRO A 60 -14.08 11.01 -1.54
C PRO A 60 -14.58 10.56 -0.16
N GLY A 61 -14.20 11.29 0.89
CA GLY A 61 -14.58 10.99 2.27
C GLY A 61 -14.01 9.67 2.82
N ALA A 62 -12.92 9.14 2.23
CA ALA A 62 -12.34 7.84 2.59
C ALA A 62 -13.37 6.68 2.50
N GLY A 63 -14.23 6.74 1.48
CA GLY A 63 -15.24 5.72 1.20
C GLY A 63 -14.62 4.37 0.83
N ALA A 64 -15.35 3.28 1.10
CA ALA A 64 -14.88 1.92 0.83
C ALA A 64 -14.90 1.58 -0.66
N GLY A 65 -15.93 2.01 -1.38
CA GLY A 65 -16.06 1.83 -2.82
C GLY A 65 -17.14 2.72 -3.42
N LEU A 66 -17.20 2.77 -4.74
CA LEU A 66 -18.17 3.55 -5.52
C LEU A 66 -18.43 2.82 -6.85
N VAL A 67 -19.69 2.57 -7.18
CA VAL A 67 -20.05 2.22 -8.57
C VAL A 67 -20.33 3.53 -9.29
N ARG A 68 -19.52 3.84 -10.29
CA ARG A 68 -19.64 5.07 -11.10
C ARG A 68 -20.93 5.04 -11.96
N PRO A 69 -21.42 6.19 -12.46
CA PRO A 69 -22.61 6.23 -13.30
C PRO A 69 -22.52 5.39 -14.59
N ASP A 70 -21.31 5.20 -15.11
CA ASP A 70 -21.01 4.34 -16.27
C ASP A 70 -20.86 2.84 -15.91
N GLY A 71 -20.99 2.50 -14.63
CA GLY A 71 -20.87 1.14 -14.11
C GLY A 71 -19.45 0.73 -13.70
N GLU A 72 -18.44 1.59 -13.84
CA GLU A 72 -17.09 1.26 -13.37
C GLU A 72 -17.07 1.12 -11.84
N ILE A 73 -16.45 0.06 -11.33
CA ILE A 73 -16.31 -0.19 -9.89
C ILE A 73 -14.99 0.41 -9.41
N TRP A 74 -15.08 1.35 -8.48
CA TRP A 74 -13.95 1.92 -7.76
C TRP A 74 -13.88 1.39 -6.33
N VAL A 75 -12.69 1.04 -5.87
CA VAL A 75 -12.42 0.50 -4.52
C VAL A 75 -11.36 1.34 -3.84
N GLY A 76 -11.67 1.88 -2.65
CA GLY A 76 -10.75 2.71 -1.88
C GLY A 76 -9.84 1.88 -0.97
N LEU A 77 -8.54 2.18 -0.96
CA LEU A 77 -7.57 1.52 -0.08
C LEU A 77 -7.43 2.24 1.26
N GLN A 78 -7.31 3.57 1.27
CA GLN A 78 -7.17 4.38 2.48
C GLN A 78 -8.55 4.63 3.09
N VAL A 79 -8.92 3.76 4.02
CA VAL A 79 -10.24 3.72 4.65
C VAL A 79 -10.11 3.63 6.17
N MET A 80 -11.12 4.11 6.89
CA MET A 80 -11.09 4.13 8.36
C MET A 80 -11.54 2.82 9.02
N HIS A 81 -12.14 1.91 8.27
CA HIS A 81 -12.59 0.63 8.80
C HIS A 81 -11.47 -0.42 8.73
N ASN A 82 -11.51 -1.38 9.66
CA ASN A 82 -10.64 -2.54 9.66
C ASN A 82 -11.37 -3.68 10.37
N HIS A 83 -11.74 -4.73 9.63
CA HIS A 83 -12.38 -5.90 10.23
C HIS A 83 -11.41 -7.03 10.56
N GLY A 84 -10.11 -6.87 10.28
CA GLY A 84 -9.03 -7.76 10.72
C GLY A 84 -8.19 -8.35 9.58
N ASP A 85 -8.74 -8.47 8.37
CA ASP A 85 -8.00 -8.85 7.16
C ASP A 85 -8.44 -7.93 6.03
N ILE A 86 -7.58 -6.97 5.68
CA ILE A 86 -7.87 -5.93 4.69
C ILE A 86 -8.12 -6.53 3.31
N SER A 87 -7.51 -7.67 2.98
CA SER A 87 -7.79 -8.36 1.71
C SER A 87 -9.24 -8.87 1.65
N ARG A 88 -9.82 -9.26 2.79
CA ARG A 88 -11.26 -9.64 2.88
C ARG A 88 -12.16 -8.44 2.82
N ASP A 89 -11.77 -7.36 3.49
CA ASP A 89 -12.52 -6.10 3.45
C ASP A 89 -12.66 -5.62 1.99
N LEU A 90 -11.56 -5.63 1.23
CA LEU A 90 -11.55 -5.20 -0.17
C LEU A 90 -12.31 -6.17 -1.10
N ALA A 91 -12.16 -7.49 -0.89
CA ALA A 91 -12.93 -8.48 -1.65
C ALA A 91 -14.44 -8.31 -1.47
N HIS A 92 -14.87 -8.10 -0.22
CA HIS A 92 -16.27 -7.85 0.11
C HIS A 92 -16.82 -6.57 -0.52
N VAL A 93 -16.00 -5.52 -0.62
CA VAL A 93 -16.38 -4.29 -1.34
C VAL A 93 -16.60 -4.59 -2.84
N ILE A 94 -15.71 -5.35 -3.48
CA ILE A 94 -15.83 -5.73 -4.89
C ILE A 94 -17.11 -6.55 -5.12
N GLU A 95 -17.36 -7.55 -4.28
CA GLU A 95 -18.57 -8.39 -4.36
C GLU A 95 -19.84 -7.56 -4.17
N THR A 96 -19.87 -6.69 -3.16
CA THR A 96 -21.00 -5.79 -2.92
C THR A 96 -21.23 -4.84 -4.10
N ALA A 97 -20.16 -4.34 -4.72
CA ALA A 97 -20.25 -3.43 -5.84
C ALA A 97 -20.89 -4.06 -7.09
N ARG A 98 -20.70 -5.36 -7.32
CA ARG A 98 -21.32 -6.08 -8.44
C ARG A 98 -22.84 -6.15 -8.37
N GLU A 99 -23.40 -6.04 -7.16
CA GLU A 99 -24.85 -6.04 -6.92
C GLU A 99 -25.42 -4.63 -6.72
N THR A 100 -24.57 -3.60 -6.78
CA THR A 100 -24.93 -2.22 -6.50
C THR A 100 -25.26 -1.45 -7.78
N GLU A 101 -26.32 -0.64 -7.75
CA GLU A 101 -26.73 0.19 -8.88
C GLU A 101 -25.66 1.27 -9.23
N PRO A 102 -25.41 1.55 -10.53
CA PRO A 102 -24.53 2.64 -10.95
C PRO A 102 -24.84 3.99 -10.30
N GLY A 103 -23.79 4.76 -9.99
CA GLY A 103 -23.90 6.05 -9.29
C GLY A 103 -24.02 5.94 -7.77
N THR A 104 -23.83 4.73 -7.19
CA THR A 104 -24.06 4.49 -5.76
C THR A 104 -22.75 4.22 -5.00
N PRO A 105 -22.49 4.90 -3.87
CA PRO A 105 -21.36 4.59 -3.00
C PRO A 105 -21.58 3.30 -2.22
N ILE A 106 -20.52 2.51 -2.05
CA ILE A 106 -20.54 1.26 -1.29
C ILE A 106 -20.41 1.57 0.21
N ARG A 107 -21.43 1.15 0.96
CA ARG A 107 -21.41 1.23 2.42
C ARG A 107 -20.78 -0.04 2.98
N MET A 108 -19.64 0.12 3.63
CA MET A 108 -18.94 -1.01 4.22
C MET A 108 -19.79 -1.70 5.30
N THR A 109 -19.84 -3.02 5.25
CA THR A 109 -20.43 -3.88 6.28
C THR A 109 -19.40 -4.94 6.70
N PRO A 110 -19.50 -5.53 7.91
CA PRO A 110 -18.53 -6.53 8.33
C PRO A 110 -18.57 -7.76 7.40
N PRO A 111 -17.46 -8.12 6.73
CA PRO A 111 -17.45 -9.16 5.70
C PRO A 111 -17.58 -10.58 6.27
N GLY A 112 -17.30 -10.77 7.56
CA GLY A 112 -17.16 -12.10 8.15
C GLY A 112 -15.97 -12.85 7.55
N VAL A 113 -16.04 -14.19 7.54
CA VAL A 113 -15.02 -15.03 6.90
C VAL A 113 -15.49 -15.33 5.48
N GLY A 114 -15.07 -14.49 4.52
CA GLY A 114 -15.44 -14.58 3.09
C GLY A 114 -14.26 -14.85 2.14
N ALA A 115 -14.39 -14.42 0.89
CA ALA A 115 -13.28 -14.40 -0.07
C ALA A 115 -12.20 -13.40 0.34
N ARG A 116 -10.98 -13.58 -0.18
CA ARG A 116 -9.90 -12.59 -0.19
C ARG A 116 -9.69 -12.05 -1.60
N LEU A 117 -8.95 -10.95 -1.75
CA LEU A 117 -8.58 -10.43 -3.06
C LEU A 117 -7.90 -11.50 -3.93
N GLN A 118 -7.09 -12.38 -3.34
CA GLN A 118 -6.41 -13.47 -4.05
C GLN A 118 -7.39 -14.42 -4.77
N ASP A 119 -8.62 -14.54 -4.27
CA ASP A 119 -9.68 -15.36 -4.87
C ASP A 119 -10.40 -14.64 -6.03
N LEU A 120 -10.27 -13.32 -6.13
CA LEU A 120 -10.98 -12.49 -7.11
C LEU A 120 -10.08 -11.89 -8.20
N ILE A 121 -8.86 -11.50 -7.85
CA ILE A 121 -7.90 -10.85 -8.75
C ILE A 121 -7.18 -11.89 -9.60
N ASP A 122 -7.05 -11.60 -10.89
CA ASP A 122 -6.25 -12.40 -11.81
C ASP A 122 -4.75 -12.23 -11.50
N PRO A 123 -4.03 -13.27 -11.07
CA PRO A 123 -2.63 -13.18 -10.68
C PRO A 123 -1.70 -12.89 -11.87
N ASP A 124 -2.13 -13.24 -13.08
CA ASP A 124 -1.39 -12.98 -14.32
C ASP A 124 -1.90 -11.72 -15.04
N GLY A 125 -2.89 -11.05 -14.46
CA GLY A 125 -3.53 -9.86 -15.01
C GLY A 125 -2.70 -8.59 -14.81
N ALA A 126 -3.05 -7.55 -15.56
CA ALA A 126 -2.39 -6.26 -15.45
C ALA A 126 -2.72 -5.57 -14.11
N PHE A 127 -1.73 -4.86 -13.56
CA PHE A 127 -1.86 -3.89 -12.48
C PHE A 127 -1.25 -2.57 -12.98
N GLU A 128 -2.08 -1.74 -13.60
CA GLU A 128 -1.64 -0.50 -14.26
C GLU A 128 -1.82 0.68 -13.32
N ILE A 129 -0.76 1.02 -12.57
CA ILE A 129 -0.77 2.16 -11.65
C ILE A 129 -0.57 3.49 -12.40
N GLU A 130 -1.39 4.47 -12.03
CA GLU A 130 -1.33 5.86 -12.46
C GLU A 130 -1.26 6.75 -11.22
N LEU A 131 -0.24 7.61 -11.15
CA LEU A 131 -0.11 8.66 -10.13
C LEU A 131 -0.81 9.92 -10.60
N HIS A 132 -1.46 10.61 -9.68
CA HIS A 132 -2.15 11.87 -9.95
C HIS A 132 -1.60 12.98 -9.05
N ASP A 133 -1.48 14.20 -9.59
CA ASP A 133 -1.02 15.37 -8.83
C ASP A 133 -2.01 15.78 -7.72
N GLY A 134 -3.27 15.40 -7.88
CA GLY A 134 -4.37 15.69 -6.98
C GLY A 134 -5.53 14.72 -7.20
N PHE A 135 -6.73 15.10 -6.80
CA PHE A 135 -7.94 14.27 -6.85
C PHE A 135 -8.91 14.69 -7.95
N ASP A 136 -8.46 15.47 -8.93
CA ASP A 136 -9.29 15.95 -10.05
C ASP A 136 -9.92 14.79 -10.85
N TRP A 137 -9.28 13.62 -10.81
CA TRP A 137 -9.78 12.37 -11.38
C TRP A 137 -11.07 11.87 -10.72
N TRP A 138 -11.46 12.34 -9.53
CA TRP A 138 -12.73 11.98 -8.87
C TRP A 138 -13.98 12.44 -9.63
N LEU A 139 -13.90 13.58 -10.33
CA LEU A 139 -15.08 14.23 -10.89
C LEU A 139 -15.60 13.47 -12.12
N VAL A 140 -16.92 13.27 -12.23
CA VAL A 140 -17.55 13.02 -13.54
C VAL A 140 -17.73 14.33 -14.29
N GLU A 141 -17.96 14.27 -15.60
CA GLU A 141 -18.28 15.45 -16.42
C GLU A 141 -19.49 16.23 -15.87
N GLU A 142 -20.45 15.54 -15.26
CA GLU A 142 -21.65 16.14 -14.67
C GLU A 142 -21.35 16.98 -13.41
N ASP A 143 -20.27 16.67 -12.69
CA ASP A 143 -19.84 17.41 -11.50
C ASP A 143 -19.06 18.69 -11.86
N ARG A 144 -18.61 18.82 -13.13
CA ARG A 144 -17.78 19.93 -13.62
C ARG A 144 -18.61 21.22 -13.68
N GLY A 145 -18.68 21.89 -12.55
CA GLY A 145 -19.43 23.14 -12.37
C GLY A 145 -20.17 23.24 -11.03
N SER A 146 -20.24 22.17 -10.24
CA SER A 146 -20.74 22.23 -8.86
C SER A 146 -19.74 22.97 -7.96
N ALA A 147 -20.23 23.98 -7.25
CA ALA A 147 -19.42 24.72 -6.29
C ALA A 147 -19.04 23.84 -5.08
N GLU A 148 -19.93 22.94 -4.70
CA GLU A 148 -19.73 21.97 -3.62
C GLU A 148 -18.64 20.96 -3.98
N ALA A 149 -18.68 20.39 -5.20
CA ALA A 149 -17.67 19.46 -5.68
C ALA A 149 -16.29 20.16 -5.78
N ALA A 150 -16.25 21.39 -6.28
CA ALA A 150 -15.03 22.19 -6.35
C ALA A 150 -14.43 22.47 -4.96
N SER A 151 -15.25 22.82 -3.98
CA SER A 151 -14.81 23.06 -2.59
C SER A 151 -14.24 21.78 -1.95
N ALA A 152 -14.94 20.66 -2.08
CA ALA A 152 -14.49 19.37 -1.54
C ALA A 152 -13.17 18.92 -2.18
N LEU A 153 -13.01 19.13 -3.49
CA LEU A 153 -11.77 18.83 -4.20
C LEU A 153 -10.62 19.73 -3.75
N GLN A 154 -10.87 21.04 -3.57
CA GLN A 154 -9.85 21.96 -3.05
C GLN A 154 -9.37 21.55 -1.65
N GLU A 155 -10.29 21.14 -0.77
CA GLU A 155 -9.95 20.66 0.57
C GLU A 155 -9.12 19.37 0.51
N ALA A 156 -9.48 18.42 -0.35
CA ALA A 156 -8.72 17.19 -0.54
C ALA A 156 -7.32 17.47 -1.10
N ASN A 157 -7.21 18.30 -2.14
CA ASN A 157 -5.95 18.68 -2.78
C ASN A 157 -5.03 19.48 -1.86
N ALA A 158 -5.56 20.21 -0.88
CA ALA A 158 -4.73 20.90 0.11
C ALA A 158 -3.90 19.94 0.99
N THR A 159 -4.23 18.65 1.00
CA THR A 159 -3.56 17.62 1.80
C THR A 159 -2.72 16.65 0.97
N VAL A 160 -2.74 16.76 -0.37
CA VAL A 160 -1.98 15.85 -1.24
C VAL A 160 -0.49 16.16 -1.15
N ALA A 161 0.31 15.12 -0.95
CA ALA A 161 1.76 15.21 -0.96
C ALA A 161 2.25 14.80 -2.36
N PRO A 162 2.94 15.69 -3.11
CA PRO A 162 3.50 15.34 -4.42
C PRO A 162 4.30 14.04 -4.34
N THR A 163 4.00 13.11 -5.24
CA THR A 163 4.58 11.75 -5.19
C THR A 163 5.03 11.33 -6.57
N THR A 164 6.26 10.84 -6.67
CA THR A 164 6.84 10.29 -7.90
C THR A 164 7.26 8.85 -7.67
N ARG A 165 6.90 7.95 -8.61
CA ARG A 165 7.36 6.56 -8.61
C ARG A 165 8.72 6.47 -9.31
N LEU A 166 9.65 5.73 -8.73
CA LEU A 166 10.90 5.37 -9.39
C LEU A 166 10.62 4.35 -10.52
N THR A 167 11.42 4.38 -11.57
CA THR A 167 11.28 3.50 -12.74
C THR A 167 12.35 2.42 -12.82
N ALA A 168 13.46 2.58 -12.09
CA ALA A 168 14.54 1.60 -12.04
C ALA A 168 14.26 0.40 -11.11
N THR A 169 13.18 0.45 -10.34
CA THR A 169 12.74 -0.63 -9.46
C THR A 169 11.23 -0.60 -9.28
N ASP A 170 10.67 -1.74 -8.88
CA ASP A 170 9.28 -1.82 -8.44
C ASP A 170 9.09 -1.17 -7.07
N SER A 171 7.90 -0.59 -6.89
CA SER A 171 7.34 -0.16 -5.61
C SER A 171 8.21 0.75 -4.75
N ALA A 172 8.93 1.67 -5.38
CA ALA A 172 9.67 2.74 -4.71
C ALA A 172 9.10 4.11 -5.08
N TYR A 173 8.80 4.93 -4.06
CA TYR A 173 8.10 6.19 -4.23
C TYR A 173 8.78 7.31 -3.44
N VAL A 174 9.01 8.43 -4.11
CA VAL A 174 9.44 9.68 -3.51
C VAL A 174 8.21 10.50 -3.17
N THR A 175 8.06 10.91 -1.92
CA THR A 175 6.98 11.80 -1.48
C THR A 175 7.56 13.08 -0.88
N GLU A 176 7.12 14.23 -1.37
CA GLU A 176 7.46 15.55 -0.84
C GLU A 176 6.54 15.90 0.35
N MET A 177 7.12 16.21 1.50
CA MET A 177 6.42 16.51 2.74
C MET A 177 6.96 17.81 3.35
N GLY A 178 6.43 18.94 2.88
CA GLY A 178 6.91 20.26 3.28
C GLY A 178 8.32 20.50 2.76
N ASP A 179 9.27 20.81 3.65
CA ASP A 179 10.68 21.09 3.29
C ASP A 179 11.53 19.81 3.12
N HIS A 180 10.94 18.62 3.31
CA HIS A 180 11.63 17.34 3.24
C HIS A 180 11.04 16.46 2.14
N ALA A 181 11.86 15.59 1.55
CA ALA A 181 11.38 14.53 0.67
C ALA A 181 11.88 13.17 1.17
N TYR A 182 11.06 12.14 1.01
CA TYR A 182 11.37 10.80 1.47
C TYR A 182 11.17 9.78 0.37
N LEU A 183 12.17 8.94 0.13
CA LEU A 183 12.01 7.70 -0.62
C LEU A 183 11.53 6.60 0.32
N ARG A 184 10.41 5.98 -0.01
CA ARG A 184 9.89 4.77 0.64
C ARG A 184 9.87 3.65 -0.39
N TRP A 185 10.57 2.56 -0.08
CA TRP A 185 10.70 1.42 -1.00
C TRP A 185 10.14 0.17 -0.33
N ILE A 186 9.07 -0.40 -0.88
CA ILE A 186 8.54 -1.67 -0.38
C ILE A 186 9.40 -2.80 -0.93
N MET A 187 10.01 -3.59 -0.04
CA MET A 187 10.83 -4.73 -0.42
C MET A 187 10.10 -6.04 -0.11
N LEU A 188 10.00 -6.91 -1.12
CA LEU A 188 9.25 -8.17 -1.05
C LEU A 188 10.05 -9.33 -0.43
N ASP A 189 11.33 -9.11 -0.14
CA ASP A 189 12.23 -10.07 0.51
C ASP A 189 11.75 -10.46 1.91
N GLU A 190 12.20 -11.62 2.39
CA GLU A 190 11.93 -12.05 3.76
C GLU A 190 12.53 -11.07 4.78
N GLU A 191 11.75 -10.72 5.80
CA GLU A 191 12.12 -9.71 6.79
C GLU A 191 13.46 -9.99 7.48
N GLY A 192 13.72 -11.25 7.88
CA GLY A 192 14.92 -11.62 8.62
C GLY A 192 16.20 -11.35 7.83
N PRO A 193 16.39 -12.01 6.67
CA PRO A 193 17.53 -11.77 5.79
C PRO A 193 17.66 -10.30 5.35
N LEU A 194 16.54 -9.62 5.09
CA LEU A 194 16.57 -8.22 4.68
C LEU A 194 17.07 -7.30 5.80
N LEU A 195 16.60 -7.50 7.04
CA LEU A 195 17.11 -6.75 8.20
C LEU A 195 18.59 -7.02 8.46
N ASP A 196 19.03 -8.27 8.26
CA ASP A 196 20.45 -8.62 8.39
C ASP A 196 21.28 -7.88 7.33
N ALA A 197 20.84 -7.87 6.07
CA ALA A 197 21.50 -7.15 4.99
C ALA A 197 21.61 -5.64 5.30
N PHE A 198 20.52 -4.98 5.69
CA PHE A 198 20.56 -3.57 6.08
C PHE A 198 21.46 -3.30 7.29
N ALA A 199 21.55 -4.24 8.24
CA ALA A 199 22.46 -4.12 9.36
C ALA A 199 23.94 -4.17 8.93
N ARG A 200 24.26 -4.98 7.90
CA ARG A 200 25.60 -4.99 7.26
C ARG A 200 25.90 -3.67 6.60
N LEU A 201 24.99 -3.17 5.77
CA LEU A 201 25.15 -1.91 5.06
C LEU A 201 25.33 -0.74 6.03
N ARG A 202 24.50 -0.68 7.08
CA ARG A 202 24.61 0.34 8.14
C ARG A 202 25.94 0.27 8.88
N ALA A 203 26.44 -0.92 9.19
CA ALA A 203 27.73 -1.09 9.85
C ALA A 203 28.92 -0.70 8.94
N ALA A 204 28.77 -0.90 7.63
CA ALA A 204 29.74 -0.50 6.61
C ALA A 204 29.64 0.97 6.19
N GLY A 205 28.53 1.65 6.50
CA GLY A 205 28.25 3.02 6.07
C GLY A 205 27.85 3.11 4.59
N THR A 206 27.32 2.04 4.01
CA THR A 206 26.94 1.91 2.60
C THR A 206 25.43 1.72 2.42
N ASP A 207 24.63 2.22 3.36
CA ASP A 207 23.16 2.13 3.33
C ASP A 207 22.48 3.38 2.73
N SER A 208 23.26 4.32 2.20
CA SER A 208 22.75 5.43 1.39
C SER A 208 22.47 4.99 -0.04
N LEU A 209 21.49 5.64 -0.68
CA LEU A 209 21.18 5.44 -2.10
C LEU A 209 21.75 6.61 -2.91
N GLY A 210 22.89 6.38 -3.57
CA GLY A 210 23.62 7.45 -4.26
C GLY A 210 24.06 8.59 -3.33
N ASP A 211 24.35 9.74 -3.93
CA ASP A 211 24.62 10.96 -3.19
C ASP A 211 23.30 11.65 -2.83
N GLY A 212 23.09 12.01 -1.57
CA GLY A 212 21.92 12.81 -1.16
C GLY A 212 20.68 12.01 -0.71
N ALA A 213 20.71 10.68 -0.65
CA ALA A 213 19.65 9.90 0.00
C ALA A 213 20.18 9.07 1.17
N LYS A 214 19.79 9.43 2.40
CA LYS A 214 20.29 8.82 3.63
C LYS A 214 19.22 7.96 4.29
N LEU A 215 19.54 6.70 4.59
CA LEU A 215 18.61 5.81 5.28
C LEU A 215 18.37 6.29 6.72
N ILE A 216 17.13 6.67 7.03
CA ILE A 216 16.73 7.16 8.35
C ILE A 216 16.03 6.09 9.19
N GLY A 217 15.47 5.06 8.56
CA GLY A 217 14.80 3.97 9.26
C GLY A 217 14.15 2.97 8.31
N ILE A 218 13.50 1.98 8.92
CA ILE A 218 12.71 0.96 8.23
C ILE A 218 11.43 0.80 9.04
N PHE A 219 10.27 0.83 8.40
CA PHE A 219 8.99 0.47 9.05
C PHE A 219 8.43 -0.83 8.48
N ARG A 220 7.44 -1.41 9.15
CA ARG A 220 6.67 -2.57 8.64
C ARG A 220 5.30 -2.12 8.17
N ALA A 221 4.88 -2.61 7.02
CA ALA A 221 3.52 -2.48 6.52
C ALA A 221 3.10 -3.77 5.82
N HIS A 222 1.92 -4.30 6.15
CA HIS A 222 1.36 -5.51 5.54
C HIS A 222 2.32 -6.70 5.42
N GLY A 223 3.13 -6.95 6.45
CA GLY A 223 4.07 -8.07 6.47
C GLY A 223 5.36 -7.85 5.67
N LEU A 224 5.58 -6.64 5.15
CA LEU A 224 6.75 -6.24 4.37
C LEU A 224 7.56 -5.16 5.08
N LEU A 225 8.83 -5.06 4.74
CA LEU A 225 9.69 -3.96 5.17
C LEU A 225 9.64 -2.82 4.17
N VAL A 226 9.62 -1.61 4.71
CA VAL A 226 9.69 -0.38 3.94
C VAL A 226 10.85 0.46 4.49
N PRO A 227 12.07 0.31 3.95
CA PRO A 227 13.17 1.22 4.20
C PRO A 227 12.84 2.64 3.71
N VAL A 228 13.33 3.63 4.46
CA VAL A 228 13.03 5.04 4.24
C VAL A 228 14.32 5.84 4.18
N TRP A 229 14.54 6.53 3.07
CA TRP A 229 15.62 7.49 2.91
C TRP A 229 15.07 8.91 2.95
N GLU A 230 15.74 9.78 3.70
CA GLU A 230 15.54 11.22 3.59
C GLU A 230 16.42 11.76 2.46
N LEU A 231 15.83 12.58 1.61
CA LEU A 231 16.46 13.14 0.41
C LEU A 231 16.93 14.57 0.68
N ASP A 232 18.14 14.88 0.24
CA ASP A 232 18.77 16.20 0.31
C ASP A 232 19.06 16.70 -1.10
N GLY A 233 18.09 17.41 -1.69
CA GLY A 233 18.24 18.06 -2.99
C GLY A 233 18.30 17.13 -4.21
N VAL A 234 18.02 15.82 -4.05
CA VAL A 234 17.96 14.85 -5.15
C VAL A 234 16.54 14.47 -5.53
N GLY A 235 16.29 14.31 -6.82
CA GLY A 235 14.99 13.93 -7.38
C GLY A 235 14.93 12.46 -7.81
N ALA A 236 13.77 12.06 -8.31
CA ALA A 236 13.52 10.69 -8.77
C ALA A 236 14.50 10.24 -9.87
N THR A 237 14.88 11.14 -10.79
CA THR A 237 15.80 10.81 -11.89
C THR A 237 17.20 10.44 -11.39
N GLU A 238 17.74 11.20 -10.43
CA GLU A 238 19.04 10.91 -9.82
C GLU A 238 18.99 9.61 -9.01
N LEU A 239 17.89 9.37 -8.31
CA LEU A 239 17.68 8.13 -7.58
C LEU A 239 17.58 6.93 -8.51
N ASP A 240 16.83 7.03 -9.62
CA ASP A 240 16.72 5.98 -10.63
C ASP A 240 18.08 5.59 -11.21
N ALA A 241 18.97 6.57 -11.40
CA ALA A 241 20.34 6.29 -11.83
C ALA A 241 21.18 5.55 -10.77
N ALA A 242 20.91 5.76 -9.48
CA ALA A 242 21.64 5.16 -8.36
C ALA A 242 21.08 3.80 -7.90
N VAL A 243 19.81 3.49 -8.21
CA VAL A 243 19.13 2.25 -7.81
C VAL A 243 19.91 0.99 -8.20
N PRO A 244 20.39 0.81 -9.45
CA PRO A 244 21.09 -0.42 -9.84
C PRO A 244 22.33 -0.73 -8.99
N ASP A 245 23.12 0.30 -8.65
CA ASP A 245 24.32 0.14 -7.83
C ASP A 245 23.96 -0.23 -6.39
N PHE A 246 22.92 0.38 -5.83
CA PHE A 246 22.44 0.03 -4.50
C PHE A 246 21.85 -1.39 -4.45
N VAL A 247 21.09 -1.80 -5.47
CA VAL A 247 20.56 -3.17 -5.57
C VAL A 247 21.69 -4.18 -5.57
N ALA A 248 22.76 -3.95 -6.34
CA ALA A 248 23.91 -4.85 -6.37
C ALA A 248 24.55 -5.01 -4.97
N VAL A 249 24.75 -3.89 -4.26
CA VAL A 249 25.31 -3.89 -2.90
C VAL A 249 24.37 -4.57 -1.89
N LEU A 250 23.06 -4.36 -2.02
CA LEU A 250 22.05 -5.01 -1.18
C LEU A 250 22.00 -6.52 -1.43
N ASP A 251 22.04 -6.96 -2.68
CA ASP A 251 22.03 -8.37 -3.06
C ASP A 251 23.29 -9.08 -2.55
N GLU A 252 24.46 -8.45 -2.64
CA GLU A 252 25.70 -8.96 -2.02
C GLU A 252 25.54 -9.11 -0.50
N ALA A 253 24.92 -8.14 0.17
CA ALA A 253 24.67 -8.21 1.61
C ALA A 253 23.66 -9.30 1.98
N LYS A 254 22.61 -9.50 1.17
CA LYS A 254 21.61 -10.58 1.34
C LYS A 254 22.20 -11.97 1.15
N ALA A 255 23.17 -12.12 0.24
CA ALA A 255 23.84 -13.39 -0.03
C ALA A 255 24.78 -13.84 1.12
N GLN A 256 25.12 -12.95 2.05
CA GLN A 256 26.02 -13.27 3.16
C GLN A 256 25.33 -14.06 4.28
N THR A 257 25.72 -15.32 4.42
CA THR A 257 25.18 -16.26 5.42
C THR A 257 25.97 -16.32 6.72
N ALA A 258 27.10 -15.62 6.82
CA ALA A 258 27.91 -15.56 8.03
C ALA A 258 27.13 -14.92 9.20
N GLU A 259 27.43 -15.30 10.43
CA GLU A 259 26.81 -14.64 11.59
C GLU A 259 27.14 -13.14 11.62
N LEU A 260 26.18 -12.32 12.10
CA LEU A 260 26.39 -10.89 12.28
C LEU A 260 27.46 -10.63 13.34
N SER A 261 28.43 -9.79 12.97
CA SER A 261 29.42 -9.22 13.85
C SER A 261 28.78 -8.38 14.97
N ALA A 262 29.57 -7.97 15.97
CA ALA A 262 29.07 -7.15 17.07
C ALA A 262 28.53 -5.78 16.61
N ALA A 263 29.17 -5.18 15.59
CA ALA A 263 28.74 -3.91 15.01
C ALA A 263 27.42 -4.09 14.25
N GLU A 264 27.32 -5.13 13.41
CA GLU A 264 26.10 -5.43 12.64
C GLU A 264 24.93 -5.80 13.57
N ARG A 265 25.14 -6.58 14.63
CA ARG A 265 24.09 -6.87 15.62
C ARG A 265 23.60 -5.61 16.33
N THR A 266 24.49 -4.64 16.57
CA THR A 266 24.11 -3.34 17.13
C THR A 266 23.28 -2.54 16.14
N ALA A 267 23.73 -2.44 14.89
CA ALA A 267 22.99 -1.78 13.81
C ALA A 267 21.60 -2.40 13.61
N ARG A 268 21.50 -3.73 13.60
CA ARG A 268 20.22 -4.45 13.49
C ARG A 268 19.28 -4.12 14.63
N ARG A 269 19.77 -4.12 15.87
CA ARG A 269 18.95 -3.75 17.03
C ARG A 269 18.46 -2.31 16.92
N ASP A 270 19.31 -1.40 16.47
CA ASP A 270 18.96 0.01 16.34
C ASP A 270 17.88 0.21 15.27
N LEU A 271 18.01 -0.45 14.11
CA LEU A 271 16.98 -0.49 13.05
C LEU A 271 15.65 -1.02 13.59
N VAL A 272 15.66 -2.16 14.30
CA VAL A 272 14.46 -2.76 14.89
C VAL A 272 13.85 -1.88 16.00
N SER A 273 14.69 -1.22 16.81
CA SER A 273 14.21 -0.39 17.93
C SER A 273 13.47 0.87 17.47
N ARG A 274 13.83 1.39 16.29
CA ARG A 274 13.22 2.56 15.65
C ARG A 274 12.10 2.18 14.68
N GLN A 275 11.87 0.88 14.49
CA GLN A 275 10.90 0.37 13.54
C GLN A 275 9.49 0.61 14.05
N VAL A 276 8.72 1.36 13.26
CA VAL A 276 7.28 1.50 13.46
C VAL A 276 6.57 0.39 12.67
N THR A 277 5.47 -0.14 13.21
CA THR A 277 4.58 -1.05 12.46
C THR A 277 3.28 -0.32 12.21
N ILE A 278 2.96 -0.09 10.94
CA ILE A 278 1.70 0.49 10.51
C ILE A 278 0.71 -0.69 10.31
N ARG A 279 -0.52 -0.53 10.80
CA ARG A 279 -1.55 -1.58 10.85
C ARG A 279 -2.89 -1.05 10.38
#